data_AF-A0A971T3S4-F1
#
_entry.id   AF-A0A971T3S4-F1
#
_cell.length_a   1.000
_cell.length_b   1.000
_cell.length_c   1.000
_cell.angle_alpha   90.00
_cell.angle_beta   90.00
_cell.angle_gamma   90.00
#
_symmetry.space_group_name_H-M   'P 1'
#
loop_
_entity.id
_entity.type
_entity.pdbx_description
1 polymer ?
#
loop_
_entity_poly.entity_id
_entity_poly.type
_entity_poly.pdbx_seq_one_letter_code
_entity_poly.pdbx_strand_id
1 'polypeptide(L)'
;MISKLKVEPVILYGTPKYPTKEAVRTNPLILHALPKRWRAMPALCVAVSLTFSTGLFGCSKDTREDEDDDDDLRVSVPFFAHGEGRGSYGCIMVAPAVYLSEEEAIQIIKEEAVAKGVRFDEPKTIRGMHFPATNLFSGDDEYETWNGSLELDGYDSDLEIGFEYVSESDINDWAKETDYWCSVNTYDMKGTAERLSEVVENTAVFYDPGSDPSAFHIDREADSGTIEKYFEQYESEQKERIEEDLRAQVRDFLDWLAAEGII
;
A
#
# COMPACT_ATOMS: atom_id res chain seq x y z
N MET A 1 1.02 -76.08 16.28
CA MET A 1 -0.25 -75.37 16.55
C MET A 1 -0.20 -74.04 15.84
N ILE A 2 -1.04 -73.83 14.82
CA ILE A 2 -1.08 -72.59 14.04
C ILE A 2 -2.15 -71.69 14.67
N SER A 3 -1.74 -70.54 15.21
CA SER A 3 -2.65 -69.56 15.79
C SER A 3 -3.53 -68.97 14.69
N LYS A 4 -4.86 -69.21 14.78
CA LYS A 4 -5.84 -68.58 13.89
C LYS A 4 -5.87 -67.07 14.17
N LEU A 5 -5.49 -66.27 13.18
CA LEU A 5 -5.73 -64.83 13.17
C LEU A 5 -7.24 -64.59 13.19
N LYS A 6 -7.73 -63.95 14.25
CA LYS A 6 -9.13 -63.55 14.38
C LYS A 6 -9.27 -62.18 13.71
N VAL A 7 -9.90 -62.15 12.55
CA VAL A 7 -10.19 -60.91 11.82
C VAL A 7 -11.54 -60.40 12.31
N GLU A 8 -11.55 -59.27 12.98
CA GLU A 8 -12.76 -58.58 13.42
C GLU A 8 -12.95 -57.29 12.59
N PRO A 9 -14.19 -56.94 12.21
CA PRO A 9 -14.46 -55.72 11.46
C PRO A 9 -14.15 -54.51 12.33
N VAL A 10 -13.42 -53.53 11.79
CA VAL A 10 -13.18 -52.24 12.45
C VAL A 10 -14.50 -51.45 12.43
N ILE A 11 -15.16 -51.38 13.58
CA ILE A 11 -16.49 -50.77 13.73
C ILE A 11 -16.40 -49.24 13.79
N LEU A 12 -15.24 -48.70 14.20
CA LEU A 12 -14.98 -47.26 14.26
C LEU A 12 -13.60 -46.96 13.68
N TYR A 13 -13.59 -46.21 12.59
CA TYR A 13 -12.38 -45.56 12.12
C TYR A 13 -12.16 -44.30 12.95
N GLY A 14 -10.95 -44.10 13.46
CA GLY A 14 -10.56 -42.83 14.04
C GLY A 14 -10.69 -41.72 13.01
N THR A 15 -10.91 -40.48 13.46
CA THR A 15 -10.99 -39.31 12.58
C THR A 15 -9.70 -39.23 11.76
N PRO A 16 -9.75 -39.32 10.42
CA PRO A 16 -8.55 -39.25 9.61
C PRO A 16 -7.90 -37.89 9.81
N LYS A 17 -6.61 -37.90 10.16
CA LYS A 17 -5.79 -36.69 10.28
C LYS A 17 -4.71 -36.73 9.22
N TYR A 18 -4.37 -35.56 8.68
CA TYR A 18 -3.25 -35.44 7.78
C TYR A 18 -1.94 -35.84 8.48
N PRO A 19 -0.99 -36.44 7.75
CA PRO A 19 0.33 -36.75 8.29
C PRO A 19 0.99 -35.49 8.84
N THR A 20 1.59 -35.59 10.03
CA THR A 20 2.40 -34.49 10.58
C THR A 20 3.72 -34.38 9.83
N LYS A 21 4.37 -33.21 9.90
CA LYS A 21 5.69 -32.96 9.30
C LYS A 21 6.74 -34.01 9.72
N GLU A 22 6.68 -34.46 10.97
CA GLU A 22 7.57 -35.49 11.53
C GLU A 22 7.31 -36.88 10.92
N ALA A 23 6.04 -37.23 10.70
CA ALA A 23 5.66 -38.49 10.06
C ALA A 23 6.13 -38.56 8.60
N VAL A 24 6.04 -37.43 7.87
CA VAL A 24 6.54 -37.30 6.49
C VAL A 24 8.06 -37.41 6.42
N ARG A 25 8.78 -36.79 7.37
CA ARG A 25 10.25 -36.90 7.45
C ARG A 25 10.71 -38.32 7.70
N THR A 26 9.98 -39.06 8.52
CA THR A 26 10.31 -40.45 8.87
C THR A 26 9.97 -41.42 7.74
N ASN A 27 8.92 -41.14 6.98
CA ASN A 27 8.53 -41.94 5.82
C ASN A 27 8.00 -41.06 4.68
N PRO A 28 8.88 -40.63 3.76
CA PRO A 28 8.52 -39.77 2.63
C PRO A 28 7.49 -40.40 1.69
N LEU A 29 7.41 -41.74 1.64
CA LEU A 29 6.51 -42.47 0.76
C LEU A 29 5.03 -42.33 1.16
N ILE A 30 4.73 -41.81 2.36
CA ILE A 30 3.35 -41.50 2.79
C ILE A 30 2.69 -40.47 1.86
N LEU A 31 3.45 -39.50 1.35
CA LEU A 31 2.93 -38.51 0.40
C LEU A 31 2.66 -39.12 -1.00
N HIS A 32 3.32 -40.23 -1.33
CA HIS A 32 3.12 -40.93 -2.60
C HIS A 32 1.96 -41.94 -2.56
N ALA A 33 1.34 -42.14 -1.39
CA ALA A 33 0.24 -43.08 -1.20
C ALA A 33 -1.10 -42.49 -1.70
N LEU A 34 -1.22 -42.26 -3.01
CA LEU A 34 -2.51 -41.98 -3.62
C LEU A 34 -3.44 -43.19 -3.44
N PRO A 35 -4.67 -43.00 -2.91
CA PRO A 35 -5.66 -44.07 -2.84
C PRO A 35 -5.85 -44.72 -4.22
N LYS A 36 -5.94 -46.05 -4.29
CA LYS A 36 -6.05 -46.79 -5.57
C LYS A 36 -7.21 -46.29 -6.46
N ARG A 37 -8.30 -45.80 -5.86
CA ARG A 37 -9.44 -45.16 -6.57
C ARG A 37 -9.07 -43.91 -7.37
N TRP A 38 -8.01 -43.19 -6.99
CA TRP A 38 -7.60 -41.93 -7.60
C TRP A 38 -6.58 -42.13 -8.73
N ARG A 39 -5.93 -43.31 -8.79
CA ARG A 39 -4.97 -43.65 -9.85
C ARG A 39 -5.60 -43.94 -11.21
N ALA A 40 -6.92 -44.10 -11.28
CA ALA A 40 -7.61 -44.61 -12.47
C ALA A 40 -8.49 -43.57 -13.20
N MET A 41 -8.50 -42.31 -12.77
CA MET A 41 -9.40 -41.29 -13.33
C MET A 41 -8.61 -40.06 -13.84
N PRO A 42 -8.02 -40.13 -15.05
CA PRO A 42 -7.30 -38.99 -15.64
C PRO A 42 -8.16 -37.72 -15.77
N ALA A 43 -9.48 -37.86 -15.90
CA ALA A 43 -10.42 -36.74 -15.88
C ALA A 43 -10.42 -35.94 -14.56
N LEU A 44 -10.12 -36.60 -13.43
CA LEU A 44 -10.11 -35.97 -12.11
C LEU A 44 -8.82 -35.15 -11.92
N CYS A 45 -7.69 -35.62 -12.46
CA CYS A 45 -6.45 -34.83 -12.49
C CYS A 45 -6.60 -33.59 -13.38
N VAL A 46 -7.28 -33.70 -14.53
CA VAL A 46 -7.57 -32.57 -15.41
C VAL A 46 -8.52 -31.56 -14.74
N ALA A 47 -9.56 -32.04 -14.06
CA ALA A 47 -10.49 -31.16 -13.33
C ALA A 47 -9.82 -30.43 -12.16
N VAL A 48 -8.91 -31.10 -11.43
CA VAL A 48 -8.14 -30.47 -10.33
C VAL A 48 -7.10 -29.49 -10.86
N SER A 49 -6.41 -29.79 -11.98
CA SER A 49 -5.50 -28.82 -12.59
C SER A 49 -6.23 -27.60 -13.15
N LEU A 50 -7.41 -27.79 -13.76
CA LEU A 50 -8.24 -26.67 -14.23
C LEU A 50 -8.69 -25.79 -13.07
N THR A 51 -9.13 -26.38 -11.96
CA THR A 51 -9.59 -25.62 -10.79
C THR A 51 -8.46 -24.91 -10.05
N PHE A 52 -7.22 -25.44 -10.06
CA PHE A 52 -6.05 -24.71 -9.56
C PHE A 52 -5.64 -23.55 -10.47
N SER A 53 -5.75 -23.70 -11.78
CA SER A 53 -5.45 -22.64 -12.74
C SER A 53 -6.50 -21.53 -12.77
N THR A 54 -7.77 -21.83 -12.53
CA THR A 54 -8.85 -20.81 -12.44
C THR A 54 -9.03 -20.24 -11.03
N GLY A 55 -8.47 -20.88 -9.99
CA GLY A 55 -8.62 -20.46 -8.59
C GLY A 55 -7.61 -19.40 -8.11
N LEU A 56 -6.62 -19.04 -8.92
CA LEU A 56 -5.63 -18.00 -8.58
C LEU A 56 -6.01 -16.59 -9.08
N PHE A 57 -7.17 -16.42 -9.73
CA PHE A 57 -7.69 -15.12 -10.20
C PHE A 57 -9.08 -14.78 -9.62
N GLY A 58 -9.44 -15.36 -8.47
CA GLY A 58 -10.80 -15.28 -7.92
C GLY A 58 -10.91 -14.59 -6.57
N CYS A 59 -10.54 -13.32 -6.48
CA CYS A 59 -11.08 -12.41 -5.47
C CYS A 59 -11.88 -11.32 -6.19
N SER A 60 -13.12 -11.63 -6.58
CA SER A 60 -14.11 -10.61 -6.89
C SER A 60 -15.20 -10.68 -5.82
N LYS A 61 -15.47 -9.54 -5.19
CA LYS A 61 -16.48 -9.36 -4.15
C LYS A 61 -17.87 -9.64 -4.73
N ASP A 62 -18.70 -10.30 -3.93
CA ASP A 62 -20.13 -10.52 -4.15
C ASP A 62 -20.83 -9.20 -4.58
N THR A 63 -21.24 -9.12 -5.84
CA THR A 63 -22.12 -8.09 -6.36
C THR A 63 -23.55 -8.41 -5.93
N ARG A 64 -24.11 -7.53 -5.09
CA ARG A 64 -25.56 -7.31 -5.11
C ARG A 64 -25.88 -6.65 -6.44
N GLU A 65 -26.81 -7.24 -7.17
CA GLU A 65 -27.41 -6.73 -8.40
C GLU A 65 -27.97 -5.34 -8.14
N ASP A 66 -27.37 -4.32 -8.77
CA ASP A 66 -28.06 -3.14 -9.28
C ASP A 66 -27.48 -2.88 -10.68
N GLU A 67 -28.38 -2.88 -11.66
CA GLU A 67 -28.14 -2.76 -13.10
C GLU A 67 -27.68 -1.35 -13.47
N ASP A 68 -26.46 -1.23 -14.00
CA ASP A 68 -26.03 -0.25 -15.01
C ASP A 68 -24.64 -0.70 -15.51
N ASP A 69 -24.63 -1.60 -16.50
CA ASP A 69 -23.42 -2.05 -17.23
C ASP A 69 -22.90 -0.91 -18.12
N ASP A 70 -22.08 -0.02 -17.58
CA ASP A 70 -20.87 0.44 -18.25
C ASP A 70 -19.73 -0.38 -17.61
N ASP A 71 -19.11 -1.27 -18.38
CA ASP A 71 -17.91 -2.04 -18.02
C ASP A 71 -16.71 -1.07 -18.03
N ASP A 72 -16.77 -0.04 -17.19
CA ASP A 72 -15.76 0.98 -16.99
C ASP A 72 -14.59 0.30 -16.29
N LEU A 73 -13.41 0.33 -16.91
CA LEU A 73 -12.20 -0.35 -16.45
C LEU A 73 -11.74 0.25 -15.11
N ARG A 74 -12.32 -0.23 -14.01
CA ARG A 74 -11.93 0.12 -12.64
C ARG A 74 -10.65 -0.60 -12.28
N VAL A 75 -9.55 0.15 -12.36
CA VAL A 75 -8.20 -0.23 -11.96
C VAL A 75 -7.99 0.15 -10.49
N SER A 76 -7.85 -0.86 -9.63
CA SER A 76 -7.42 -0.67 -8.25
C SER A 76 -5.90 -0.55 -8.22
N VAL A 77 -5.40 0.68 -8.03
CA VAL A 77 -3.96 0.98 -8.01
C VAL A 77 -3.38 0.58 -6.65
N PRO A 78 -2.30 -0.25 -6.59
CA PRO A 78 -1.63 -0.57 -5.34
C PRO A 78 -0.97 0.66 -4.70
N PHE A 79 -0.75 0.60 -3.38
CA PHE A 79 0.02 1.62 -2.66
C PHE A 79 1.53 1.32 -2.72
N PHE A 80 2.33 2.30 -3.17
CA PHE A 80 3.78 2.18 -3.33
C PHE A 80 4.51 3.01 -2.28
N ALA A 81 5.00 2.37 -1.22
CA ALA A 81 5.54 3.07 -0.06
C ALA A 81 7.07 3.17 -0.06
N HIS A 82 7.59 4.40 -0.09
CA HIS A 82 9.01 4.73 0.16
C HIS A 82 9.13 5.85 1.20
N GLY A 83 10.12 5.76 2.08
CA GLY A 83 10.23 6.64 3.25
C GLY A 83 9.23 6.35 4.38
N GLU A 84 9.37 7.08 5.48
CA GLU A 84 8.52 6.94 6.67
C GLU A 84 7.19 7.70 6.53
N GLY A 85 7.20 8.82 5.79
CA GLY A 85 6.07 9.72 5.55
C GLY A 85 5.38 10.19 6.83
N ARG A 86 6.17 10.36 7.90
CA ARG A 86 5.71 10.74 9.23
C ARG A 86 6.64 11.78 9.82
N GLY A 87 6.07 12.73 10.55
CA GLY A 87 6.83 13.77 11.24
C GLY A 87 6.10 14.37 12.42
N SER A 88 6.83 15.11 13.25
CA SER A 88 6.24 15.90 14.34
C SER A 88 6.98 17.21 14.48
N TYR A 89 6.25 18.33 14.42
CA TYR A 89 6.83 19.66 14.27
C TYR A 89 6.21 20.65 15.23
N GLY A 90 7.05 21.45 15.87
CA GLY A 90 6.60 22.38 16.89
C GLY A 90 7.68 23.09 17.68
N CYS A 91 7.27 23.95 18.63
CA CYS A 91 8.11 24.94 19.32
C CYS A 91 9.28 24.39 20.16
N ILE A 92 9.46 23.07 20.25
CA ILE A 92 10.61 22.45 20.91
C ILE A 92 11.30 21.55 19.88
N MET A 93 12.38 22.09 19.31
CA MET A 93 13.33 21.50 18.36
C MET A 93 13.53 19.97 18.55
N VAL A 94 12.68 19.20 17.88
CA VAL A 94 13.02 17.91 17.30
C VAL A 94 13.39 18.24 15.84
N ALA A 95 14.34 17.54 15.22
CA ALA A 95 14.91 17.79 13.88
C ALA A 95 14.05 18.62 12.90
N PRO A 96 14.62 19.61 12.18
CA PRO A 96 13.84 20.44 11.28
C PRO A 96 13.14 19.60 10.22
N ALA A 97 11.86 19.91 9.99
CA ALA A 97 11.08 19.33 8.90
C ALA A 97 11.74 19.69 7.57
N VAL A 98 11.85 18.70 6.70
CA VAL A 98 12.16 18.93 5.30
C VAL A 98 11.05 18.24 4.52
N TYR A 99 10.41 19.00 3.66
CA TYR A 99 9.30 18.58 2.80
C TYR A 99 9.55 19.06 1.38
N LEU A 100 8.89 18.40 0.43
CA LEU A 100 8.75 18.93 -0.92
C LEU A 100 7.55 19.87 -0.98
N SER A 101 7.67 20.95 -1.73
CA SER A 101 6.46 21.68 -2.11
C SER A 101 5.62 20.81 -3.06
N GLU A 102 4.31 21.02 -3.08
CA GLU A 102 3.41 20.31 -4.00
C GLU A 102 3.86 20.51 -5.45
N GLU A 103 4.27 21.72 -5.83
CA GLU A 103 4.73 22.00 -7.18
C GLU A 103 6.01 21.24 -7.53
N GLU A 104 6.94 21.10 -6.57
CA GLU A 104 8.16 20.31 -6.75
C GLU A 104 7.83 18.83 -6.90
N ALA A 105 6.96 18.30 -6.05
CA ALA A 105 6.53 16.90 -6.09
C ALA A 105 5.76 16.58 -7.38
N ILE A 106 4.78 17.40 -7.75
CA ILE A 106 4.00 17.27 -8.99
C ILE A 106 4.93 17.32 -10.20
N GLN A 107 5.92 18.21 -10.21
CA GLN A 107 6.89 18.28 -11.30
C GLN A 107 7.69 16.99 -11.43
N ILE A 108 8.19 16.44 -10.31
CA ILE A 108 8.91 15.15 -10.29
C ILE A 108 8.04 14.01 -10.82
N ILE A 109 6.78 13.92 -10.34
CA ILE A 109 5.82 12.89 -10.76
C ILE A 109 5.57 12.98 -12.27
N LYS A 110 5.30 14.19 -12.78
CA LYS A 110 5.05 14.42 -14.20
C LYS A 110 6.27 14.11 -15.07
N GLU A 111 7.48 14.46 -14.63
CA GLU A 111 8.71 14.16 -15.36
C GLU A 111 8.96 12.65 -15.50
N GLU A 112 8.82 11.90 -14.41
CA GLU A 112 8.97 10.43 -14.42
C GLU A 112 7.86 9.76 -15.26
N ALA A 113 6.62 10.26 -15.15
CA ALA A 113 5.47 9.77 -15.94
C ALA A 113 5.68 9.97 -17.46
N VAL A 114 6.10 11.17 -17.86
CA VAL A 114 6.38 11.50 -19.27
C VAL A 114 7.50 10.62 -19.83
N ALA A 115 8.51 10.29 -19.03
CA ALA A 115 9.58 9.38 -19.45
C ALA A 115 9.08 7.97 -19.79
N LYS A 116 7.93 7.55 -19.25
CA LYS A 116 7.27 6.26 -19.50
C LYS A 116 6.06 6.37 -20.44
N GLY A 117 5.75 7.57 -20.95
CA GLY A 117 4.69 7.80 -21.92
C GLY A 117 3.33 8.17 -21.34
N VAL A 118 3.23 8.42 -20.03
CA VAL A 118 2.01 8.88 -19.33
C VAL A 118 1.98 10.41 -19.26
N ARG A 119 0.80 11.03 -19.40
CA ARG A 119 0.64 12.49 -19.37
C ARG A 119 -0.51 12.94 -18.48
N PHE A 120 -0.15 13.53 -17.35
CA PHE A 120 -1.10 14.10 -16.40
C PHE A 120 -1.34 15.60 -16.66
N ASP A 121 -2.09 15.90 -17.71
CA ASP A 121 -2.29 17.27 -18.22
C ASP A 121 -3.65 17.88 -17.84
N GLU A 122 -4.62 17.05 -17.42
CA GLU A 122 -5.99 17.49 -17.15
C GLU A 122 -6.30 17.51 -15.65
N PRO A 123 -7.14 18.45 -15.18
CA PRO A 123 -7.71 18.38 -13.84
C PRO A 123 -8.88 17.38 -13.83
N LYS A 124 -8.99 16.60 -12.77
CA LYS A 124 -10.12 15.69 -12.54
C LYS A 124 -10.60 15.82 -11.12
N THR A 125 -11.88 16.10 -10.95
CA THR A 125 -12.50 16.08 -9.63
C THR A 125 -13.20 14.75 -9.41
N ILE A 126 -12.79 14.02 -8.37
CA ILE A 126 -13.49 12.82 -7.91
C ILE A 126 -14.45 13.20 -6.78
N ARG A 127 -15.60 12.52 -6.72
CA ARG A 127 -16.55 12.64 -5.62
C ARG A 127 -16.53 11.35 -4.83
N GLY A 128 -16.06 11.44 -3.60
CA GLY A 128 -15.95 10.32 -2.70
C GLY A 128 -16.92 10.43 -1.54
N MET A 129 -17.39 9.27 -1.10
CA MET A 129 -17.88 9.09 0.26
C MET A 129 -16.74 8.44 1.04
N HIS A 130 -16.42 8.96 2.22
CA HIS A 130 -15.41 8.43 3.13
C HIS A 130 -13.92 8.73 2.83
N PHE A 131 -13.59 9.94 2.38
CA PHE A 131 -12.19 10.37 2.34
C PHE A 131 -11.59 10.43 3.75
N PRO A 132 -10.32 10.04 3.95
CA PRO A 132 -9.72 10.02 5.28
C PRO A 132 -9.63 11.44 5.85
N ALA A 133 -10.16 11.64 7.05
CA ALA A 133 -9.85 12.83 7.85
C ALA A 133 -8.53 12.61 8.58
N THR A 134 -7.77 13.69 8.77
CA THR A 134 -6.47 13.63 9.44
C THR A 134 -6.58 14.13 10.87
N ASN A 135 -5.61 13.75 11.69
CA ASN A 135 -5.52 14.18 13.07
C ASN A 135 -4.09 14.63 13.37
N LEU A 136 -3.93 15.92 13.67
CA LEU A 136 -2.65 16.52 13.99
C LEU A 136 -2.16 16.14 15.41
N PHE A 137 -2.98 15.46 16.21
CA PHE A 137 -2.70 15.15 17.61
C PHE A 137 -2.72 13.64 17.86
N SER A 138 -1.64 13.14 18.47
CA SER A 138 -1.54 11.76 18.92
C SER A 138 -2.41 11.56 20.16
N GLY A 139 -3.58 10.93 19.99
CA GLY A 139 -4.49 10.68 21.12
C GLY A 139 -5.86 10.12 20.76
N ASP A 140 -6.31 10.26 19.52
CA ASP A 140 -7.55 9.64 19.03
C ASP A 140 -7.23 8.54 18.03
N ASP A 141 -7.54 7.30 18.41
CA ASP A 141 -7.43 6.10 17.56
C ASP A 141 -8.62 5.97 16.58
N GLU A 142 -9.61 6.87 16.64
CA GLU A 142 -10.76 6.87 15.73
C GLU A 142 -10.45 7.63 14.44
N TYR A 143 -10.14 6.85 13.40
CA TYR A 143 -10.11 7.32 12.02
C TYR A 143 -11.52 7.73 11.59
N GLU A 144 -11.72 9.02 11.40
CA GLU A 144 -12.95 9.52 10.79
C GLU A 144 -12.74 9.75 9.30
N THR A 145 -13.86 10.00 8.64
CA THR A 145 -13.88 10.24 7.21
C THR A 145 -14.78 11.43 6.92
N TRP A 146 -14.46 12.18 5.88
CA TRP A 146 -15.30 13.25 5.36
C TRP A 146 -15.88 12.88 3.98
N ASN A 147 -16.96 13.55 3.60
CA ASN A 147 -17.61 13.37 2.31
C ASN A 147 -17.48 14.66 1.51
N GLY A 148 -17.12 14.55 0.23
CA GLY A 148 -17.02 15.73 -0.62
C GLY A 148 -16.40 15.43 -1.96
N SER A 149 -15.73 16.43 -2.49
CA SER A 149 -15.02 16.34 -3.77
C SER A 149 -13.54 16.61 -3.54
N LEU A 150 -12.70 15.79 -4.18
CA LEU A 150 -11.25 15.95 -4.20
C LEU A 150 -10.84 16.27 -5.64
N GLU A 151 -10.07 17.33 -5.83
CA GLU A 151 -9.48 17.69 -7.13
C GLU A 151 -8.11 17.06 -7.21
N LEU A 152 -7.92 16.16 -8.18
CA LEU A 152 -6.67 15.45 -8.37
C LEU A 152 -5.57 16.36 -8.91
N ASP A 153 -4.35 16.17 -8.42
CA ASP A 153 -3.15 16.89 -8.86
C ASP A 153 -2.79 16.66 -10.34
N GLY A 154 -3.23 15.54 -10.90
CA GLY A 154 -3.11 15.29 -12.33
C GLY A 154 -3.92 14.10 -12.81
N TYR A 155 -4.33 14.17 -14.08
CA TYR A 155 -5.12 13.14 -14.72
C TYR A 155 -4.73 12.94 -16.18
N ASP A 156 -4.63 11.68 -16.58
CA ASP A 156 -4.43 11.24 -17.96
C ASP A 156 -5.77 10.71 -18.50
N SER A 157 -6.34 11.43 -19.46
CA SER A 157 -7.66 11.11 -20.03
C SER A 157 -7.64 9.94 -21.02
N ASP A 158 -6.48 9.62 -21.60
CA ASP A 158 -6.34 8.48 -22.52
C ASP A 158 -6.24 7.16 -21.75
N LEU A 159 -5.58 7.19 -20.58
CA LEU A 159 -5.43 6.03 -19.69
C LEU A 159 -6.50 5.95 -18.60
N GLU A 160 -7.30 7.01 -18.45
CA GLU A 160 -8.30 7.19 -17.40
C GLU A 160 -7.74 7.04 -15.97
N ILE A 161 -6.47 7.38 -15.78
CA ILE A 161 -5.76 7.29 -14.50
C ILE A 161 -5.33 8.67 -14.03
N GLY A 162 -5.62 8.96 -12.76
CA GLY A 162 -5.13 10.15 -12.07
C GLY A 162 -4.07 9.85 -11.02
N PHE A 163 -3.54 10.90 -10.42
CA PHE A 163 -2.77 10.81 -9.21
C PHE A 163 -3.12 11.93 -8.23
N GLU A 164 -2.88 11.64 -6.95
CA GLU A 164 -2.93 12.58 -5.84
C GLU A 164 -1.62 12.49 -5.07
N TYR A 165 -1.05 13.63 -4.68
CA TYR A 165 0.12 13.72 -3.82
C TYR A 165 -0.26 14.29 -2.46
N VAL A 166 -0.19 13.46 -1.41
CA VAL A 166 -0.51 13.89 -0.04
C VAL A 166 0.65 14.68 0.56
N SER A 167 0.45 15.99 0.68
CA SER A 167 1.41 16.98 1.19
C SER A 167 1.20 17.32 2.68
N GLU A 168 2.05 18.19 3.24
CA GLU A 168 1.78 18.79 4.55
C GLU A 168 0.49 19.63 4.55
N SER A 169 0.22 20.37 3.48
CA SER A 169 -0.97 21.21 3.36
C SER A 169 -2.23 20.36 3.43
N ASP A 170 -2.27 19.23 2.71
CA ASP A 170 -3.41 18.31 2.73
C ASP A 170 -3.69 17.77 4.13
N ILE A 171 -2.63 17.42 4.86
CA ILE A 171 -2.78 16.96 6.24
C ILE A 171 -3.41 18.04 7.12
N ASN A 172 -3.12 19.32 6.89
CA ASN A 172 -3.76 20.41 7.63
C ASN A 172 -5.19 20.68 7.15
N ASP A 173 -5.45 20.65 5.85
CA ASP A 173 -6.75 20.96 5.26
C ASP A 173 -7.79 19.87 5.56
N TRP A 174 -7.34 18.62 5.69
CA TRP A 174 -8.19 17.48 6.08
C TRP A 174 -8.23 17.27 7.60
N ALA A 175 -7.57 18.14 8.37
CA ALA A 175 -7.50 18.02 9.82
C ALA A 175 -8.86 18.27 10.45
N LYS A 176 -9.21 17.40 11.40
CA LYS A 176 -10.39 17.62 12.24
C LYS A 176 -10.28 18.96 12.98
N GLU A 177 -11.39 19.69 13.02
CA GLU A 177 -11.54 20.78 13.99
C GLU A 177 -11.40 20.22 15.41
N THR A 178 -10.58 20.88 16.21
CA THR A 178 -10.25 20.44 17.56
C THR A 178 -10.10 21.63 18.48
N ASP A 179 -10.55 21.46 19.72
CA ASP A 179 -10.38 22.45 20.78
C ASP A 179 -8.98 22.37 21.42
N TYR A 180 -8.15 21.42 21.02
CA TYR A 180 -6.79 21.27 21.53
C TYR A 180 -5.83 22.28 20.89
N TRP A 181 -5.12 23.02 21.73
CA TRP A 181 -3.98 23.83 21.32
C TRP A 181 -2.69 23.13 21.76
N CYS A 182 -1.93 22.60 20.79
CA CYS A 182 -0.58 22.12 21.02
C CYS A 182 0.42 23.01 20.29
N SER A 183 1.62 23.14 20.86
CA SER A 183 2.75 23.75 20.15
C SER A 183 3.45 22.78 19.20
N VAL A 184 3.03 21.50 19.18
CA VAL A 184 3.56 20.42 18.36
C VAL A 184 2.41 19.70 17.65
N ASN A 185 2.50 19.61 16.33
CA ASN A 185 1.62 18.84 15.46
C ASN A 185 2.32 17.56 15.00
N THR A 186 1.56 16.50 14.79
CA THR A 186 1.99 15.22 14.22
C THR A 186 1.42 15.08 12.82
N TYR A 187 2.25 14.68 11.85
CA TYR A 187 1.86 14.52 10.45
C TYR A 187 2.08 13.07 10.04
N ASP A 188 1.06 12.44 9.46
CA ASP A 188 1.07 11.05 8.97
C ASP A 188 0.63 11.04 7.49
N MET A 189 1.51 11.54 6.62
CA MET A 189 1.28 11.57 5.16
C MET A 189 1.13 10.15 4.62
N LYS A 190 2.03 9.23 5.01
CA LYS A 190 2.01 7.84 4.57
C LYS A 190 0.72 7.13 4.94
N GLY A 191 0.31 7.19 6.21
CA GLY A 191 -0.92 6.53 6.65
C GLY A 191 -2.18 7.17 6.04
N THR A 192 -2.15 8.47 5.76
CA THR A 192 -3.26 9.15 5.09
C THR A 192 -3.35 8.74 3.62
N ALA A 193 -2.22 8.69 2.92
CA ALA A 193 -2.14 8.24 1.54
C ALA A 193 -2.54 6.78 1.36
N GLU A 194 -2.11 5.90 2.27
CA GLU A 194 -2.53 4.50 2.29
C GLU A 194 -4.06 4.40 2.39
N ARG A 195 -4.67 5.08 3.37
CA ARG A 195 -6.14 5.11 3.54
C ARG A 195 -6.86 5.72 2.34
N LEU A 196 -6.29 6.77 1.74
CA LEU A 196 -6.88 7.39 0.55
C LEU A 196 -6.85 6.42 -0.63
N SER A 197 -5.74 5.70 -0.83
CA SER A 197 -5.59 4.70 -1.91
C SER A 197 -6.60 3.56 -1.84
N GLU A 198 -7.11 3.24 -0.64
CA GLU A 198 -8.13 2.21 -0.46
C GLU A 198 -9.54 2.64 -0.90
N VAL A 199 -9.79 3.95 -0.99
CA VAL A 199 -11.12 4.52 -1.27
C VAL A 199 -11.22 5.18 -2.65
N VAL A 200 -10.09 5.51 -3.28
CA VAL A 200 -10.06 6.07 -4.64
C VAL A 200 -9.85 4.98 -5.68
N GLU A 201 -10.54 5.11 -6.80
CA GLU A 201 -10.40 4.22 -7.96
C GLU A 201 -9.62 4.95 -9.06
N ASN A 202 -8.90 4.20 -9.91
CA ASN A 202 -8.13 4.73 -11.04
C ASN A 202 -7.19 5.89 -10.65
N THR A 203 -6.73 5.93 -9.41
CA THR A 203 -5.93 7.04 -8.88
C THR A 203 -4.74 6.49 -8.12
N ALA A 204 -3.54 6.87 -8.54
CA ALA A 204 -2.32 6.60 -7.78
C ALA A 204 -2.20 7.61 -6.65
N VAL A 205 -2.00 7.15 -5.41
CA VAL A 205 -1.80 8.06 -4.27
C VAL A 205 -0.34 8.01 -3.85
N PHE A 206 0.34 9.14 -4.01
CA PHE A 206 1.70 9.39 -3.56
C PHE A 206 1.67 10.22 -2.27
N TYR A 207 2.81 10.29 -1.58
CA TYR A 207 2.93 11.08 -0.36
C TYR A 207 4.34 11.58 -0.16
N ASP A 208 4.50 12.67 0.61
CA ASP A 208 5.81 13.15 1.02
C ASP A 208 6.55 12.10 1.88
N PRO A 209 7.68 11.53 1.41
CA PRO A 209 8.45 10.52 2.15
C PRO A 209 8.94 10.97 3.54
N GLY A 210 9.02 12.28 3.77
CA GLY A 210 9.46 12.88 5.02
C GLY A 210 10.97 12.82 5.28
N SER A 211 11.43 13.71 6.14
CA SER A 211 12.80 13.67 6.65
C SER A 211 13.04 12.44 7.55
N ASP A 212 14.31 12.04 7.73
CA ASP A 212 14.76 10.96 8.60
C ASP A 212 15.28 11.61 9.89
N PRO A 213 14.49 11.61 10.97
CA PRO A 213 14.88 12.28 12.20
C PRO A 213 16.11 11.63 12.85
N SER A 214 16.42 10.38 12.51
CA SER A 214 17.57 9.66 13.06
C SER A 214 18.90 10.17 12.50
N ALA A 215 18.89 10.77 11.31
CA ALA A 215 20.05 11.41 10.70
C ALA A 215 20.40 12.77 11.32
N PHE A 216 19.51 13.35 12.13
CA PHE A 216 19.72 14.67 12.73
C PHE A 216 20.57 14.59 14.01
N HIS A 217 21.74 15.22 13.96
CA HIS A 217 22.77 15.22 14.99
C HIS A 217 23.37 16.62 15.15
N ILE A 218 22.81 17.40 16.07
CA ILE A 218 23.34 18.73 16.40
C ILE A 218 24.38 18.64 17.54
N ASP A 219 25.57 19.18 17.29
CA ASP A 219 26.52 19.50 18.36
C ASP A 219 26.07 20.77 19.07
N ARG A 220 25.57 20.62 20.30
CA ARG A 220 25.05 21.74 21.10
C ARG A 220 26.14 22.65 21.65
N GLU A 221 27.40 22.25 21.59
CA GLU A 221 28.55 23.04 22.03
C GLU A 221 29.20 23.83 20.88
N ALA A 222 28.78 23.57 19.64
CA ALA A 222 29.26 24.29 18.47
C ALA A 222 28.77 25.76 18.45
N ASP A 223 29.53 26.62 17.77
CA ASP A 223 29.12 28.00 17.56
C ASP A 223 27.94 28.10 16.57
N SER A 224 27.23 29.23 16.61
CA SER A 224 26.03 29.42 15.79
C SER A 224 26.29 29.27 14.29
N GLY A 225 27.45 29.69 13.78
CA GLY A 225 27.78 29.56 12.35
C GLY A 225 28.06 28.13 11.92
N THR A 226 28.59 27.28 12.81
CA THR A 226 28.74 25.85 12.57
C THR A 226 27.38 25.14 12.57
N ILE A 227 26.47 25.54 13.48
CA ILE A 227 25.10 25.02 13.55
C ILE A 227 24.30 25.39 12.30
N GLU A 228 24.37 26.65 11.85
CA GLU A 228 23.68 27.11 10.63
C GLU A 228 24.10 26.29 9.40
N LYS A 229 25.41 26.08 9.20
CA LYS A 229 25.92 25.25 8.10
C LYS A 229 25.47 23.80 8.20
N TYR A 230 25.39 23.26 9.41
CA TYR A 230 24.87 21.91 9.61
C TYR A 230 23.40 21.81 9.21
N PHE A 231 22.58 22.81 9.55
CA PHE A 231 21.18 22.85 9.12
C PHE A 231 21.05 22.93 7.60
N GLU A 232 21.80 23.80 6.93
CA GLU A 232 21.80 23.90 5.47
C GLU A 232 22.22 22.58 4.81
N GLN A 233 23.26 21.92 5.34
CA GLN A 233 23.70 20.62 4.84
C GLN A 233 22.65 19.53 5.06
N TYR A 234 22.09 19.45 6.27
CA TYR A 234 21.04 18.49 6.62
C TYR A 234 19.84 18.68 5.70
N GLU A 235 19.34 19.91 5.53
CA GLU A 235 18.21 20.21 4.67
C GLU A 235 18.46 19.75 3.23
N SER A 236 19.63 20.04 2.68
CA SER A 236 20.01 19.59 1.34
C SER A 236 20.06 18.06 1.21
N GLU A 237 20.66 17.36 2.17
CA GLU A 237 20.77 15.89 2.15
C GLU A 237 19.41 15.21 2.32
N GLN A 238 18.57 15.76 3.19
CA GLN A 238 17.20 15.27 3.36
C GLN A 238 16.37 15.51 2.10
N LYS A 239 16.47 16.69 1.47
CA LYS A 239 15.73 17.00 0.26
C LYS A 239 16.09 16.05 -0.88
N GLU A 240 17.39 15.81 -1.12
CA GLU A 240 17.84 14.86 -2.14
C GLU A 240 17.28 13.45 -1.89
N ARG A 241 17.27 12.99 -0.62
CA ARG A 241 16.69 11.69 -0.29
C ARG A 241 15.18 11.64 -0.53
N ILE A 242 14.45 12.66 -0.09
CA ILE A 242 13.00 12.75 -0.24
C ILE A 242 12.62 12.76 -1.73
N GLU A 243 13.38 13.49 -2.56
CA GLU A 243 13.19 13.47 -4.02
C GLU A 243 13.39 12.06 -4.62
N GLU A 244 14.44 11.34 -4.23
CA GLU A 244 14.68 9.98 -4.74
C GLU A 244 13.64 8.97 -4.23
N ASP A 245 13.21 9.07 -2.96
CA ASP A 245 12.15 8.24 -2.41
C ASP A 245 10.82 8.49 -3.14
N LEU A 246 10.47 9.75 -3.44
CA LEU A 246 9.29 10.07 -4.26
C LEU A 246 9.42 9.51 -5.67
N ARG A 247 10.59 9.66 -6.32
CA ARG A 247 10.86 9.06 -7.63
C ARG A 247 10.70 7.54 -7.58
N ALA A 248 11.12 6.88 -6.50
CA ALA A 248 10.95 5.44 -6.34
C ALA A 248 9.47 5.04 -6.24
N GLN A 249 8.63 5.80 -5.50
CA GLN A 249 7.17 5.57 -5.49
C GLN A 249 6.57 5.64 -6.90
N VAL A 250 6.93 6.69 -7.66
CA VAL A 250 6.42 6.93 -9.01
C VAL A 250 6.91 5.86 -9.99
N ARG A 251 8.19 5.48 -9.92
CA ARG A 251 8.75 4.43 -10.79
C ARG A 251 8.10 3.08 -10.53
N ASP A 252 7.88 2.70 -9.28
CA ASP A 252 7.20 1.44 -8.95
C ASP A 252 5.77 1.43 -9.48
N PHE A 253 5.06 2.56 -9.39
CA PHE A 253 3.74 2.72 -9.99
C PHE A 253 3.77 2.57 -11.52
N LEU A 254 4.69 3.25 -12.21
CA LEU A 254 4.80 3.19 -13.66
C LEU A 254 5.24 1.79 -14.15
N ASP A 255 6.14 1.13 -13.41
CA ASP A 255 6.54 -0.25 -13.69
C ASP A 255 5.38 -1.22 -13.47
N TRP A 256 4.52 -0.96 -12.48
CA TRP A 256 3.28 -1.70 -12.29
C TRP A 256 2.29 -1.46 -13.44
N LEU A 257 2.06 -0.22 -13.89
CA LEU A 257 1.21 0.07 -15.05
C LEU A 257 1.68 -0.68 -16.30
N ALA A 258 2.99 -0.72 -16.54
CA ALA A 258 3.57 -1.46 -17.66
C ALA A 258 3.40 -2.97 -17.50
N ALA A 259 3.48 -3.49 -16.27
CA ALA A 259 3.28 -4.91 -15.98
C ALA A 259 1.82 -5.35 -16.16
N GLU A 260 0.86 -4.49 -15.85
CA GLU A 260 -0.58 -4.71 -16.11
C GLU A 260 -0.94 -4.51 -17.60
N GLY A 261 -0.02 -3.99 -18.42
CA GLY A 261 -0.23 -3.73 -19.84
C GLY A 261 -1.11 -2.52 -20.12
N ILE A 262 -1.19 -1.59 -19.17
CA ILE A 262 -1.90 -0.31 -19.32
C ILE A 262 -1.07 0.65 -20.18
N ILE A 263 0.26 0.61 -20.05
CA ILE A 263 1.24 1.35 -20.87
C ILE A 263 2.27 0.44 -21.53
#